data_AF-A0AAV3M6X6-F1
#
_entry.id   AF-A0AAV3M6X6-F1
#
_cell.length_a   1.000
_cell.length_b   1.000
_cell.length_c   1.000
_cell.angle_alpha   90.00
_cell.angle_beta   90.00
_cell.angle_gamma   90.00
#
_symmetry.space_group_name_H-M   'P 1'
#
loop_
_entity.id
_entity.type
_entity.pdbx_description
1 polymer ?
#
loop_
_entity_poly.entity_id
_entity_poly.type
_entity_poly.pdbx_seq_one_letter_code
_entity_poly.pdbx_strand_id
1 'polypeptide(L)' 'MSQAGAQMMSWFGAACELHRDWRNDIVGLGTLFSNHIPDYRNLMTSFDSLK' A
#
# COMPACT_ATOMS: atom_id res chain seq x y z
N MET A 1 24.51 6.16 4.54
CA MET A 1 23.47 6.14 3.49
C MET A 1 22.85 7.51 3.30
N SER A 2 22.11 8.05 4.28
CA SER A 2 21.51 9.40 4.17
C SER A 2 22.55 10.53 3.93
N GLN A 3 23.67 10.53 4.66
CA GLN A 3 24.75 11.51 4.46
C GLN A 3 25.40 11.45 3.05
N ALA A 4 25.25 10.32 2.35
CA ALA A 4 25.72 10.14 0.98
C ALA A 4 24.61 10.37 -0.07
N GLY A 5 23.47 10.95 0.32
CA GLY A 5 22.36 11.29 -0.56
C GLY A 5 21.32 10.19 -0.78
N ALA A 6 21.43 9.03 -0.13
CA ALA A 6 20.43 7.98 -0.25
C ALA A 6 19.13 8.36 0.49
N GLN A 7 17.99 8.20 -0.17
CA GLN A 7 16.67 8.43 0.44
C GLN A 7 16.24 7.21 1.25
N MET A 8 15.97 7.41 2.55
CA MET A 8 15.43 6.36 3.41
C MET A 8 13.91 6.27 3.19
N MET A 9 13.43 5.10 2.82
CA MET A 9 12.02 4.87 2.51
C MET A 9 11.51 3.62 3.23
N SER A 10 10.21 3.59 3.54
CA SER A 10 9.53 2.36 3.93
C SER A 10 9.05 1.61 2.68
N TRP A 11 8.80 0.31 2.81
CA TRP A 11 8.27 -0.50 1.70
C TRP A 11 6.91 0.04 1.20
N PHE A 12 6.07 0.52 2.12
CA PHE A 12 4.77 1.10 1.80
C PHE A 12 4.92 2.38 0.98
N GLY A 13 5.83 3.28 1.39
CA GLY A 13 6.13 4.50 0.64
C GLY A 13 6.65 4.20 -0.77
N ALA A 14 7.56 3.24 -0.89
CA ALA A 14 8.08 2.79 -2.18
C ALA A 14 6.97 2.21 -3.09
N ALA A 15 6.06 1.40 -2.54
CA ALA A 15 4.93 0.86 -3.30
C ALA A 15 4.01 1.98 -3.82
N CYS A 16 3.69 2.97 -2.97
CA CYS A 16 2.86 4.12 -3.36
C CYS A 16 3.54 4.99 -4.43
N GLU A 17 4.84 5.24 -4.33
CA GLU A 17 5.59 6.02 -5.31
C GLU A 17 5.73 5.31 -6.66
N LEU A 18 5.82 3.98 -6.67
CA LEU A 18 5.84 3.20 -7.91
C LEU A 18 4.45 3.13 -8.55
N HIS A 19 3.39 2.95 -7.75
CA HIS A 19 2.04 2.74 -8.25
C HIS A 19 1.37 4.03 -8.76
N ARG A 20 1.68 5.18 -8.14
CA ARG A 20 1.23 6.56 -8.46
C ARG A 20 -0.27 6.81 -8.39
N ASP A 21 -1.08 6.04 -9.08
CA ASP A 21 -2.52 6.21 -9.20
C ASP A 21 -3.22 4.88 -8.95
N TRP A 22 -4.12 4.85 -7.96
CA TRP A 22 -4.92 3.68 -7.61
C TRP A 22 -5.68 3.09 -8.79
N ARG A 23 -6.11 3.92 -9.74
CA ARG A 23 -6.91 3.48 -10.90
C ARG A 23 -6.12 2.59 -11.86
N ASN A 24 -4.79 2.55 -11.75
CA ASN A 24 -3.95 1.70 -12.58
C ASN A 24 -4.18 0.21 -12.29
N ASP A 25 -4.32 -0.17 -11.01
CA ASP A 25 -4.76 -1.52 -10.60
C ASP A 25 -5.21 -1.52 -9.13
N ILE A 26 -6.49 -1.22 -8.91
CA ILE A 26 -7.09 -1.12 -7.57
C ILE A 26 -7.01 -2.47 -6.84
N VAL A 27 -7.29 -3.57 -7.54
CA VAL A 27 -7.38 -4.90 -6.92
C VAL A 27 -5.99 -5.42 -6.57
N GLY A 28 -5.01 -5.25 -7.46
CA GLY A 28 -3.63 -5.66 -7.20
C GLY A 28 -3.01 -4.90 -6.03
N LEU A 29 -3.15 -3.56 -6.01
CA LEU A 29 -2.61 -2.76 -4.90
C LEU A 29 -3.35 -3.03 -3.58
N GLY A 30 -4.68 -3.16 -3.63
CA GLY A 30 -5.48 -3.53 -2.46
C GLY A 30 -5.09 -4.89 -1.88
N THR A 31 -4.81 -5.87 -2.74
CA THR A 31 -4.35 -7.20 -2.33
C THR A 31 -2.96 -7.13 -1.68
N LEU A 32 -2.01 -6.38 -2.24
CA LEU A 32 -0.69 -6.17 -1.65
C LEU A 32 -0.80 -5.60 -0.23
N PHE A 33 -1.62 -4.57 -0.04
CA PHE A 33 -1.81 -3.94 1.26
C PHE A 33 -2.53 -4.87 2.24
N SER A 34 -3.58 -5.57 1.81
CA SER A 34 -4.28 -6.55 2.64
C SER A 34 -3.35 -7.66 3.13
N ASN A 35 -2.40 -8.13 2.30
CA ASN A 35 -1.46 -9.19 2.67
C ASN A 35 -0.43 -8.76 3.71
N HIS A 36 -0.01 -7.49 3.71
CA HIS A 36 1.11 -7.01 4.52
C HIS A 36 0.75 -5.95 5.58
N ILE A 37 -0.49 -5.47 5.60
CA ILE A 37 -1.01 -4.50 6.59
C ILE A 37 -2.32 -5.05 7.17
N PRO A 38 -2.29 -5.73 8.32
CA PRO A 38 -3.48 -6.30 8.95
C PRO A 38 -4.60 -5.28 9.19
N ASP A 39 -4.24 -4.04 9.58
CA ASP A 39 -5.22 -2.97 9.78
C ASP A 39 -5.96 -2.60 8.48
N TYR A 40 -5.27 -2.62 7.34
CA TYR A 40 -5.87 -2.36 6.04
C TYR A 40 -6.82 -3.49 5.63
N ARG A 41 -6.46 -4.74 5.90
CA ARG A 41 -7.34 -5.90 5.70
C ARG A 41 -8.62 -5.79 6.54
N ASN A 42 -8.52 -5.35 7.78
CA ASN A 42 -9.68 -5.17 8.67
C ASN A 42 -10.66 -4.12 8.11
N LEU A 43 -10.15 -3.02 7.55
CA LEU A 43 -10.96 -2.00 6.89
C LEU A 43 -11.68 -2.54 5.66
N MET A 44 -10.96 -3.25 4.77
CA MET A 44 -11.57 -3.86 3.58
C MET A 44 -12.66 -4.85 3.96
N THR A 45 -12.40 -5.73 4.93
CA THR A 45 -13.38 -6.73 5.40
C THR A 45 -14.65 -6.07 5.92
N SER A 46 -14.49 -5.03 6.75
CA SER A 46 -15.63 -4.28 7.32
C SER A 46 -16.44 -3.59 6.22
N PHE A 47 -15.77 -2.94 5.27
CA PHE A 47 -16.42 -2.27 4.14
C PHE A 47 -17.17 -3.25 3.23
N ASP A 48 -16.57 -4.38 2.89
CA ASP A 48 -17.19 -5.38 2.02
C ASP A 48 -18.39 -6.06 2.69
N SER A 49 -18.41 -6.18 4.02
CA SER A 49 -19.58 -6.69 4.75
C SER A 49 -20.79 -5.73 4.79
N LEU A 50 -20.56 -4.44 4.47
CA LEU A 50 -21.60 -3.40 4.45
C LEU A 50 -22.15 -3.13 3.05
N LYS A 51 -21.50 -3.66 2.02
CA LYS A 51 -21.98 -3.62 0.63
C LYS A 51 -23.09 -4.64 0.40
#